data_AF-M0NAP6-F1
#
_entry.id   AF-M0NAP6-F1
#
_cell.length_a   1.000
_cell.length_b   1.000
_cell.length_c   1.000
_cell.angle_alpha   90.00
_cell.angle_beta   90.00
_cell.angle_gamma   90.00
#
_symmetry.space_group_name_H-M   'P 1'
#
loop_
_entity.id
_entity.type
_entity.pdbx_description
1 polymer ?
#
loop_
_entity_poly.entity_id
_entity_poly.type
_entity_poly.pdbx_seq_one_letter_code
_entity_poly.pdbx_strand_id
1 'polypeptide(L)'
;MSRDHQFTVGDVVLDTHQESPNPAVVLNLPPKHASEWIAYADTSVAEDNPDYPDESPIVVVGFYDDLVEHAEELLWPESPVPLTELSDYGVKDYAFPVDRLKPADDTTLAERHAGADEETTDTTSEGETTSDTNEHDDGEGEAEPETAHEDSGSSSVNDDDGQQDLHDLRDYLKDNGVRSEIGDETVVVEKLGETYQLSTDEVLEGDGPYRDRLEQLVDEAPV
;
A
#
# COMPACT_ATOMS: atom_id res chain seq x y z
N MET A 1 -12.90 -15.86 -25.12
CA MET A 1 -11.95 -16.48 -24.17
C MET A 1 -12.10 -15.69 -22.91
N SER A 2 -12.95 -16.15 -21.99
CA SER A 2 -13.11 -15.52 -20.69
C SER A 2 -11.78 -15.69 -19.98
N ARG A 3 -11.12 -14.59 -19.61
CA ARG A 3 -10.02 -14.69 -18.66
C ARG A 3 -10.68 -14.92 -17.31
N ASP A 4 -10.56 -16.14 -16.79
CA ASP A 4 -10.80 -16.42 -15.38
C ASP A 4 -9.79 -15.61 -14.56
N HIS A 5 -10.02 -14.31 -14.37
CA HIS A 5 -9.24 -13.52 -13.41
C HIS A 5 -9.76 -13.84 -12.02
N GLN A 6 -9.28 -14.96 -11.47
CA GLN A 6 -9.48 -15.25 -10.05
C GLN A 6 -8.46 -14.43 -9.27
N PHE A 7 -8.90 -13.28 -8.78
CA PHE A 7 -8.14 -12.56 -7.76
C PHE A 7 -8.10 -13.39 -6.47
N THR A 8 -7.03 -13.23 -5.70
CA THR A 8 -6.89 -13.71 -4.34
C THR A 8 -6.85 -12.55 -3.35
N VAL A 9 -7.19 -12.85 -2.09
CA VAL A 9 -7.06 -11.86 -1.02
C VAL A 9 -5.59 -11.46 -0.88
N GLY A 10 -5.34 -10.15 -0.81
CA GLY A 10 -4.02 -9.54 -0.79
C GLY A 10 -3.47 -9.17 -2.18
N ASP A 11 -4.14 -9.51 -3.29
CA ASP A 11 -3.71 -9.07 -4.61
C ASP A 11 -3.83 -7.55 -4.74
N VAL A 12 -2.89 -6.94 -5.47
CA VAL A 12 -2.99 -5.52 -5.84
C VAL A 12 -3.65 -5.41 -7.21
N VAL A 13 -4.66 -4.58 -7.30
CA VAL A 13 -5.51 -4.41 -8.48
C VAL A 13 -5.68 -2.94 -8.86
N LEU A 14 -5.97 -2.72 -10.13
CA LEU A 14 -6.20 -1.41 -10.74
C LEU A 14 -7.58 -1.38 -11.40
N ASP A 15 -8.27 -0.26 -11.23
CA ASP A 15 -9.54 0.03 -11.90
C ASP A 15 -9.30 0.41 -13.37
N THR A 16 -9.81 -0.40 -14.30
CA THR A 16 -9.64 -0.15 -15.74
C THR A 16 -10.48 1.01 -16.29
N HIS A 17 -11.44 1.52 -15.50
CA HIS A 17 -12.24 2.69 -15.88
C HIS A 17 -11.53 4.02 -15.63
N GLN A 18 -10.40 4.02 -14.94
CA GLN A 18 -9.62 5.22 -14.66
C GLN A 18 -8.35 5.25 -15.51
N GLU A 19 -7.99 6.42 -16.04
CA GLU A 19 -6.77 6.60 -16.85
C GLU A 19 -5.51 6.48 -15.97
N SER A 20 -5.59 6.96 -14.73
CA SER A 20 -4.55 6.83 -13.70
C SER A 20 -5.17 6.24 -12.42
N PRO A 21 -5.42 4.93 -12.39
CA PRO A 21 -6.08 4.29 -11.25
C PRO A 21 -5.17 4.24 -10.02
N ASN A 22 -5.74 4.53 -8.85
CA ASN A 22 -5.06 4.25 -7.59
C ASN A 22 -5.00 2.73 -7.35
N PRO A 23 -3.83 2.17 -7.00
CA PRO A 23 -3.73 0.79 -6.56
C PRO A 23 -4.66 0.50 -5.39
N ALA A 24 -5.28 -0.67 -5.41
CA ALA A 24 -6.11 -1.16 -4.33
C ALA A 24 -5.75 -2.60 -3.99
N VAL A 25 -5.85 -2.95 -2.71
CA VAL A 25 -5.62 -4.32 -2.22
C VAL A 25 -6.94 -5.05 -2.12
N VAL A 26 -6.99 -6.29 -2.59
CA VAL A 26 -8.15 -7.17 -2.44
C VAL A 26 -8.29 -7.61 -0.98
N LEU A 27 -9.36 -7.17 -0.33
CA LEU A 27 -9.63 -7.44 1.08
C LEU A 27 -10.61 -8.60 1.27
N ASN A 28 -11.58 -8.76 0.36
CA ASN A 28 -12.58 -9.81 0.46
C ASN A 28 -13.11 -10.23 -0.92
N LEU A 29 -13.53 -11.49 -1.03
CA LEU A 29 -14.15 -12.08 -2.23
C LEU A 29 -15.50 -12.70 -1.85
N PRO A 30 -16.54 -11.88 -1.61
CA PRO A 30 -17.85 -12.39 -1.23
C PRO A 30 -18.41 -13.32 -2.33
N PRO A 31 -19.04 -14.45 -1.96
CA PRO A 31 -19.68 -15.35 -2.92
C PRO A 31 -21.04 -14.79 -3.36
N LYS A 32 -21.04 -13.59 -3.94
CA LYS A 32 -22.22 -12.84 -4.39
C LYS A 32 -21.96 -12.20 -5.75
N HIS A 33 -23.04 -11.99 -6.50
CA HIS A 33 -23.01 -11.28 -7.76
C HIS A 33 -23.17 -9.76 -7.58
N ALA A 34 -22.75 -8.99 -8.59
CA ALA A 34 -22.83 -7.53 -8.58
C ALA A 34 -24.27 -7.01 -8.36
N SER A 35 -25.28 -7.71 -8.87
CA SER A 35 -26.70 -7.38 -8.65
C SER A 35 -27.21 -7.65 -7.23
N GLU A 36 -26.51 -8.49 -6.46
CA GLU A 36 -26.93 -8.90 -5.09
C GLU A 36 -26.23 -8.09 -3.99
N TRP A 37 -25.20 -7.32 -4.33
CA TRP A 37 -24.41 -6.54 -3.38
C TRP A 37 -24.78 -5.07 -3.42
N ILE A 38 -25.27 -4.56 -2.30
CA ILE A 38 -25.59 -3.15 -2.12
C ILE A 38 -24.38 -2.45 -1.52
N ALA A 39 -23.73 -1.58 -2.31
CA ALA A 39 -22.51 -0.89 -1.90
C ALA A 39 -22.82 0.39 -1.12
N TYR A 40 -23.59 1.32 -1.72
CA TYR A 40 -23.96 2.58 -1.08
C TYR A 40 -25.33 3.09 -1.53
N ALA A 41 -26.02 3.83 -0.66
CA ALA A 41 -27.29 4.51 -0.96
C ALA A 41 -28.38 3.63 -1.62
N ASP A 42 -28.47 2.36 -1.21
CA ASP A 42 -29.38 1.34 -1.77
C ASP A 42 -29.12 1.00 -3.26
N THR A 43 -27.96 1.39 -3.81
CA THR A 43 -27.52 1.05 -5.17
C THR A 43 -26.68 -0.23 -5.16
N SER A 44 -27.03 -1.18 -6.04
CA SER A 44 -26.22 -2.38 -6.24
C SER A 44 -24.92 -2.10 -7.01
N VAL A 45 -23.93 -2.98 -6.88
CA VAL A 45 -22.68 -2.88 -7.66
C VAL A 45 -23.00 -2.91 -9.15
N ALA A 46 -23.97 -3.72 -9.59
CA ALA A 46 -24.37 -3.76 -11.00
C ALA A 46 -24.99 -2.44 -11.48
N GLU A 47 -25.82 -1.78 -10.67
CA GLU A 47 -26.41 -0.49 -11.03
C GLU A 47 -25.38 0.63 -11.13
N ASP A 48 -24.35 0.61 -10.27
CA ASP A 48 -23.23 1.55 -10.33
C ASP A 48 -22.26 1.23 -11.48
N ASN A 49 -22.25 -0.01 -11.96
CA ASN A 49 -21.35 -0.54 -12.99
C ASN A 49 -22.13 -1.12 -14.19
N PRO A 50 -22.97 -0.33 -14.89
CA PRO A 50 -23.91 -0.83 -15.89
C PRO A 50 -23.25 -1.40 -17.15
N ASP A 51 -21.96 -1.13 -17.37
CA ASP A 51 -21.19 -1.66 -18.49
C ASP A 51 -20.73 -3.11 -18.27
N TYR A 52 -20.91 -3.65 -17.06
CA TYR A 52 -20.49 -4.99 -16.65
C TYR A 52 -21.71 -5.89 -16.37
N PRO A 53 -21.57 -7.22 -16.53
CA PRO A 53 -22.67 -8.14 -16.25
C PRO A 53 -23.15 -8.09 -14.79
N ASP A 54 -24.48 -8.08 -14.60
CA ASP A 54 -25.13 -8.20 -13.28
C ASP A 54 -24.73 -9.46 -12.49
N GLU A 55 -24.37 -10.51 -13.21
CA GLU A 55 -23.91 -11.81 -12.67
C GLU A 55 -22.39 -11.86 -12.48
N SER A 56 -21.65 -10.78 -12.75
CA SER A 56 -20.21 -10.77 -12.46
C SER A 56 -19.99 -10.92 -10.95
N PRO A 57 -19.07 -11.80 -10.52
CA PRO A 57 -18.64 -11.86 -9.13
C PRO A 57 -18.07 -10.51 -8.70
N ILE A 58 -18.14 -10.21 -7.41
CA ILE A 58 -17.59 -8.97 -6.85
C ILE A 58 -16.27 -9.20 -6.14
N VAL A 59 -15.49 -8.12 -6.08
CA VAL A 59 -14.28 -8.01 -5.27
C VAL A 59 -14.44 -6.82 -4.36
N VAL A 60 -14.12 -6.97 -3.07
CA VAL A 60 -14.04 -5.86 -2.13
C VAL A 60 -12.56 -5.49 -1.97
N VAL A 61 -12.27 -4.21 -2.13
CA VAL A 61 -10.92 -3.65 -2.09
C VAL A 61 -10.83 -2.47 -1.13
N GLY A 62 -9.63 -2.19 -0.66
CA GLY A 62 -9.25 -0.93 0.00
C GLY A 62 -8.14 -0.26 -0.79
N PHE A 63 -8.20 1.06 -0.95
CA PHE A 63 -7.15 1.78 -1.68
C PHE A 63 -5.84 1.76 -0.89
N TYR A 64 -4.74 1.56 -1.60
CA TYR A 64 -3.42 1.38 -1.00
C TYR A 64 -3.05 2.53 -0.06
N ASP A 65 -3.31 3.78 -0.45
CA ASP A 65 -3.01 4.97 0.37
C ASP A 65 -3.78 4.98 1.69
N ASP A 66 -5.08 4.70 1.64
CA ASP A 66 -5.94 4.63 2.82
C ASP A 66 -5.46 3.51 3.77
N LEU A 67 -5.01 2.38 3.21
CA LEU A 67 -4.47 1.27 3.98
C LEU A 67 -3.11 1.61 4.61
N VAL A 68 -2.20 2.26 3.89
CA VAL A 68 -0.93 2.72 4.45
C VAL A 68 -1.15 3.69 5.61
N GLU A 69 -2.11 4.63 5.47
CA GLU A 69 -2.35 5.66 6.48
C GLU A 69 -3.04 5.09 7.73
N HIS A 70 -3.99 4.17 7.56
CA HIS A 70 -4.91 3.79 8.64
C HIS A 70 -4.81 2.33 9.08
N ALA A 71 -4.30 1.43 8.24
CA ALA A 71 -4.33 -0.02 8.47
C ALA A 71 -3.25 -0.77 7.69
N GLU A 72 -1.97 -0.49 7.97
CA GLU A 72 -0.83 -1.09 7.24
C GLU A 72 -0.85 -2.63 7.26
N GLU A 73 -1.42 -3.23 8.30
CA GLU A 73 -1.60 -4.69 8.43
C GLU A 73 -2.55 -5.28 7.37
N LEU A 74 -3.46 -4.47 6.83
CA LEU A 74 -4.41 -4.84 5.79
C LEU A 74 -3.88 -4.63 4.37
N LEU A 75 -2.62 -4.20 4.22
CA LEU A 75 -1.92 -4.25 2.93
C LEU A 75 -1.61 -5.69 2.50
N TRP A 76 -1.54 -6.61 3.48
CA TRP A 76 -1.20 -8.03 3.27
C TRP A 76 -2.14 -8.95 4.05
N PRO A 77 -3.46 -8.88 3.78
CA PRO A 77 -4.42 -9.69 4.48
C PRO A 77 -4.20 -11.17 4.13
N GLU A 78 -4.09 -12.00 5.16
CA GLU A 78 -3.86 -13.45 5.01
C GLU A 78 -5.18 -14.22 4.88
N SER A 79 -6.31 -13.54 5.03
CA SER A 79 -7.66 -14.10 5.01
C SER A 79 -8.67 -13.01 4.66
N PRO A 80 -9.86 -13.35 4.13
CA PRO A 80 -10.88 -12.36 3.81
C PRO A 80 -11.20 -11.48 5.02
N VAL A 81 -11.02 -10.18 4.87
CA VAL A 81 -11.23 -9.20 5.94
C VAL A 81 -12.74 -8.92 6.07
N PRO A 82 -13.35 -9.12 7.25
CA PRO A 82 -14.73 -8.73 7.50
C PRO A 82 -14.91 -7.21 7.34
N LEU A 83 -15.98 -6.79 6.66
CA LEU A 83 -16.27 -5.36 6.45
C LEU A 83 -16.42 -4.57 7.75
N THR A 84 -16.86 -5.23 8.82
CA THR A 84 -16.97 -4.62 10.15
C THR A 84 -15.61 -4.19 10.69
N GLU A 85 -14.56 -4.98 10.41
CA GLU A 85 -13.19 -4.66 10.84
C GLU A 85 -12.66 -3.45 10.07
N LEU A 86 -12.91 -3.37 8.75
CA LEU A 86 -12.48 -2.23 7.92
C LEU A 86 -12.97 -0.88 8.48
N SER A 87 -14.23 -0.85 8.91
CA SER A 87 -14.82 0.34 9.54
C SER A 87 -14.16 0.70 10.88
N ASP A 88 -13.72 -0.28 11.66
CA ASP A 88 -13.03 -0.06 12.94
C ASP A 88 -11.65 0.59 12.74
N TYR A 89 -10.97 0.28 11.64
CA TYR A 89 -9.71 0.93 11.22
C TYR A 89 -9.93 2.29 10.54
N GLY A 90 -11.17 2.68 10.23
CA GLY A 90 -11.45 3.91 9.48
C GLY A 90 -11.17 3.80 7.97
N VAL A 91 -10.97 2.59 7.46
CA VAL A 91 -10.74 2.30 6.05
C VAL A 91 -12.07 2.23 5.31
N LYS A 92 -12.14 2.87 4.13
CA LYS A 92 -13.30 2.73 3.23
C LYS A 92 -13.17 1.47 2.40
N ASP A 93 -14.24 0.69 2.36
CA ASP A 93 -14.35 -0.47 1.48
C ASP A 93 -15.08 -0.11 0.18
N TYR A 94 -14.59 -0.66 -0.93
CA TYR A 94 -15.16 -0.48 -2.26
C TYR A 94 -15.40 -1.84 -2.90
N ALA A 95 -16.54 -2.00 -3.55
CA ALA A 95 -16.90 -3.25 -4.24
C ALA A 95 -17.01 -3.01 -5.75
N PHE A 96 -16.33 -3.86 -6.53
CA PHE A 96 -16.33 -3.79 -7.99
C PHE A 96 -16.64 -5.15 -8.62
N PRO A 97 -17.24 -5.19 -9.83
CA PRO A 97 -17.25 -6.40 -10.64
C PRO A 97 -15.81 -6.84 -10.95
N VAL A 98 -15.51 -8.14 -10.85
CA VAL A 98 -14.18 -8.70 -11.16
C VAL A 98 -13.65 -8.21 -12.51
N ASP A 99 -14.52 -8.14 -13.53
CA ASP A 99 -14.14 -7.77 -14.89
C ASP A 99 -13.71 -6.30 -15.06
N ARG A 100 -14.04 -5.43 -14.09
CA ARG A 100 -13.62 -4.00 -14.09
C ARG A 100 -12.17 -3.84 -13.64
N LEU A 101 -11.63 -4.83 -12.95
CA LEU A 101 -10.32 -4.80 -12.35
C LEU A 101 -9.30 -5.54 -13.21
N LYS A 102 -8.06 -5.08 -13.17
CA LYS A 102 -6.90 -5.82 -13.66
C LYS A 102 -5.87 -5.94 -12.53
N PRO A 103 -5.02 -6.98 -12.53
CA PRO A 103 -3.84 -6.99 -11.67
C PRO A 103 -3.01 -5.73 -11.90
N ALA A 104 -2.44 -5.18 -10.84
CA ALA A 104 -1.38 -4.20 -10.97
C ALA A 104 -0.14 -4.86 -11.58
N ASP A 105 0.43 -4.23 -12.61
CA ASP A 105 1.75 -4.62 -13.12
C ASP A 105 2.81 -3.90 -12.25
N ASP A 106 3.97 -4.52 -12.05
CA ASP A 106 4.98 -4.08 -11.07
C ASP A 106 5.40 -2.60 -11.21
N THR A 107 5.41 -2.07 -12.45
CA THR A 107 5.74 -0.65 -12.72
C THR A 107 4.79 0.34 -12.05
N THR A 108 3.53 -0.04 -11.83
CA THR A 108 2.50 0.87 -11.30
C THR A 108 2.62 1.12 -9.79
N LEU A 109 3.25 0.21 -9.05
CA LEU A 109 3.60 0.43 -7.64
C LEU A 109 4.86 1.30 -7.56
N ALA A 110 5.90 0.99 -8.35
CA ALA A 110 7.16 1.72 -8.38
C ALA A 110 7.04 3.20 -8.80
N GLU A 111 6.18 3.53 -9.78
CA GLU A 111 5.99 4.92 -10.25
C GLU A 111 5.36 5.84 -9.20
N ARG A 112 4.60 5.30 -8.24
CA ARG A 112 4.02 6.10 -7.14
C ARG A 112 5.05 6.40 -6.05
N HIS A 113 6.00 5.50 -5.81
CA HIS A 113 7.15 5.77 -4.93
C HIS A 113 8.04 6.89 -5.45
N ALA A 114 8.15 7.05 -6.78
CA ALA A 114 8.92 8.12 -7.40
C ALA A 114 8.17 9.47 -7.53
N GLY A 115 6.84 9.48 -7.37
CA GLY A 115 5.98 10.64 -7.65
C GLY A 115 5.46 11.40 -6.43
N ALA A 116 5.92 11.09 -5.21
CA ALA A 116 5.50 11.78 -3.99
C ALA A 116 6.17 13.15 -3.78
N ASP A 117 7.17 13.49 -4.59
CA ASP A 117 7.78 14.82 -4.64
C ASP A 117 7.51 15.42 -6.03
N GLU A 118 6.86 16.58 -6.06
CA GLU A 118 6.55 17.43 -7.22
C GLU A 118 5.26 17.12 -8.01
N GLU A 119 4.15 17.79 -7.66
CA GLU A 119 3.74 18.98 -8.43
C GLU A 119 2.55 19.70 -7.76
N THR A 120 2.87 20.81 -7.12
CA THR A 120 1.93 21.88 -6.82
C THR A 120 1.52 22.56 -8.13
N THR A 121 0.27 22.44 -8.57
CA THR A 121 -0.30 23.42 -9.51
C THR A 121 -1.72 23.80 -9.12
N ASP A 122 -1.79 24.98 -8.51
CA ASP A 122 -2.65 26.10 -8.89
C ASP A 122 -4.02 25.75 -9.49
N THR A 123 -5.06 25.86 -8.68
CA THR A 123 -6.37 26.29 -9.18
C THR A 123 -6.70 27.63 -8.54
N THR A 124 -6.25 28.67 -9.22
CA THR A 124 -6.85 30.01 -9.18
C THR A 124 -8.36 29.91 -9.39
N SER A 125 -9.15 30.29 -8.39
CA SER A 125 -10.52 30.76 -8.61
C SER A 125 -10.80 31.96 -7.71
N GLU A 126 -10.99 33.09 -8.37
CA GLU A 126 -11.23 34.41 -7.81
C GLU A 126 -12.56 34.48 -7.04
N GLY A 127 -12.54 35.18 -5.90
CA GLY A 127 -13.73 35.52 -5.12
C GLY A 127 -13.40 36.66 -4.15
N GLU A 128 -13.73 37.88 -4.55
CA GLU A 128 -13.46 39.15 -3.88
C GLU A 128 -14.15 39.34 -2.50
N THR A 129 -13.53 40.20 -1.67
CA THR A 129 -14.14 41.16 -0.71
C THR A 129 -14.48 40.62 0.70
N THR A 130 -14.18 41.24 1.86
CA THR A 130 -13.63 42.55 2.29
C THR A 130 -13.01 42.41 3.69
N SER A 131 -12.02 43.28 3.99
CA SER A 131 -11.73 43.97 5.27
C SER A 131 -11.98 43.26 6.62
N ASP A 132 -10.94 43.17 7.46
CA ASP A 132 -10.75 44.17 8.53
C ASP A 132 -9.36 44.04 9.19
N THR A 133 -8.82 45.21 9.52
CA THR A 133 -7.54 45.45 10.17
C THR A 133 -7.64 45.16 11.67
N ASN A 134 -6.63 44.49 12.25
CA ASN A 134 -6.25 44.78 13.62
C ASN A 134 -4.75 44.49 13.89
N GLU A 135 -3.99 45.54 14.12
CA GLU A 135 -2.61 45.56 14.62
C GLU A 135 -2.55 45.22 16.12
N HIS A 136 -1.59 44.40 16.52
CA HIS A 136 -0.85 44.34 17.82
C HIS A 136 -0.15 42.96 17.88
N ASP A 137 1.00 42.72 18.47
CA ASP A 137 2.02 43.50 19.19
C ASP A 137 3.06 42.43 19.62
N ASP A 138 4.33 42.78 19.41
CA ASP A 138 5.59 42.35 20.01
C ASP A 138 5.80 40.95 20.64
N GLY A 139 6.98 40.37 20.35
CA GLY A 139 7.54 39.29 21.16
C GLY A 139 8.83 38.67 20.61
N GLU A 140 9.97 39.33 20.86
CA GLU A 140 11.34 38.81 20.68
C GLU A 140 11.60 37.54 21.52
N GLY A 141 12.49 36.66 21.04
CA GLY A 141 12.98 35.52 21.83
C GLY A 141 14.02 34.67 21.11
N GLU A 142 15.28 35.08 21.22
CA GLU A 142 16.48 34.34 20.82
C GLU A 142 16.61 32.98 21.52
N ALA A 143 17.17 31.97 20.81
CA ALA A 143 18.36 31.20 21.22
C ALA A 143 18.38 29.80 20.55
N GLU A 144 19.37 29.59 19.67
CA GLU A 144 20.03 28.28 19.56
C GLU A 144 20.90 28.09 20.81
N PRO A 145 21.12 26.85 21.31
CA PRO A 145 22.23 26.08 20.76
C PRO A 145 22.09 24.55 20.79
N GLU A 146 22.76 23.94 19.82
CA GLU A 146 23.66 22.78 19.91
C GLU A 146 23.34 21.65 20.91
N THR A 147 23.06 20.45 20.37
CA THR A 147 23.53 19.21 21.00
C THR A 147 24.31 18.38 20.00
N ALA A 148 25.64 18.50 20.10
CA ALA A 148 26.57 17.53 19.60
C ALA A 148 26.44 16.25 20.42
N HIS A 149 26.19 15.13 19.74
CA HIS A 149 26.56 13.81 20.22
C HIS A 149 27.35 13.12 19.11
N GLU A 150 28.67 13.34 19.16
CA GLU A 150 29.63 12.45 18.57
C GLU A 150 29.78 11.19 19.45
N ASP A 151 30.06 10.08 18.76
CA ASP A 151 30.83 8.93 19.22
C ASP A 151 30.07 7.75 19.87
N SER A 152 29.73 6.79 19.01
CA SER A 152 30.17 5.41 19.23
C SER A 152 30.49 4.77 17.90
N GLY A 153 31.72 5.02 17.44
CA GLY A 153 32.35 4.14 16.47
C GLY A 153 32.61 2.78 17.12
N SER A 154 32.10 1.73 16.49
CA SER A 154 32.81 0.45 16.49
C SER A 154 33.12 0.10 15.04
N SER A 155 34.36 0.34 14.66
CA SER A 155 34.91 -0.06 13.38
C SER A 155 34.82 -1.58 13.21
N SER A 156 34.32 -2.03 12.06
CA SER A 156 34.95 -3.14 11.33
C SER A 156 34.73 -2.90 9.84
N VAL A 157 35.84 -2.55 9.20
CA VAL A 157 35.93 -2.22 7.79
C VAL A 157 35.88 -3.55 7.04
N ASN A 158 34.80 -3.76 6.25
CA ASN A 158 34.61 -4.67 5.09
C ASN A 158 33.26 -5.40 5.00
N ASP A 159 32.22 -5.00 5.76
CA ASP A 159 30.87 -5.61 5.71
C ASP A 159 29.73 -4.56 5.56
N ASP A 160 30.04 -3.33 5.16
CA ASP A 160 29.10 -2.18 5.21
C ASP A 160 28.12 -2.14 4.01
N ASP A 161 28.58 -2.49 2.80
CA ASP A 161 27.71 -2.54 1.61
C ASP A 161 26.58 -3.57 1.80
N GLY A 162 26.90 -4.80 2.21
CA GLY A 162 25.88 -5.85 2.40
C GLY A 162 24.89 -5.56 3.53
N GLN A 163 25.25 -4.74 4.52
CA GLN A 163 24.32 -4.30 5.55
C GLN A 163 23.40 -3.18 5.05
N GLN A 164 23.89 -2.28 4.19
CA GLN A 164 23.06 -1.28 3.52
C GLN A 164 22.04 -1.95 2.59
N ASP A 165 22.47 -2.94 1.80
CA ASP A 165 21.58 -3.69 0.90
C ASP A 165 20.45 -4.40 1.67
N LEU A 166 20.74 -4.96 2.85
CA LEU A 166 19.72 -5.56 3.73
C LEU A 166 18.78 -4.53 4.36
N HIS A 167 19.29 -3.33 4.65
CA HIS A 167 18.49 -2.22 5.14
C HIS A 167 17.53 -1.70 4.06
N ASP A 168 18.01 -1.56 2.83
CA ASP A 168 17.23 -1.14 1.67
C ASP A 168 16.20 -2.21 1.30
N LEU A 169 16.56 -3.49 1.33
CA LEU A 169 15.60 -4.59 1.17
C LEU A 169 14.53 -4.58 2.28
N ARG A 170 14.91 -4.38 3.54
CA ARG A 170 13.95 -4.28 4.64
C ARG A 170 12.99 -3.11 4.42
N ASP A 171 13.51 -1.94 4.08
CA ASP A 171 12.70 -0.75 3.85
C ASP A 171 11.81 -0.92 2.64
N TYR A 172 12.30 -1.49 1.54
CA TYR A 172 11.51 -1.86 0.38
C TYR A 172 10.38 -2.84 0.75
N LEU A 173 10.68 -3.89 1.52
CA LEU A 173 9.66 -4.83 1.99
C LEU A 173 8.61 -4.13 2.87
N LYS A 174 9.05 -3.26 3.78
CA LYS A 174 8.17 -2.50 4.66
C LYS A 174 7.30 -1.51 3.88
N ASP A 175 7.85 -0.84 2.89
CA ASP A 175 7.17 0.11 2.01
C ASP A 175 6.14 -0.58 1.12
N ASN A 176 6.41 -1.83 0.76
CA ASN A 176 5.43 -2.71 0.15
C ASN A 176 4.39 -3.21 1.16
N GLY A 177 4.59 -3.05 2.47
CA GLY A 177 3.69 -3.46 3.57
C GLY A 177 4.03 -4.82 4.19
N VAL A 178 5.16 -5.41 3.82
CA VAL A 178 5.70 -6.62 4.43
C VAL A 178 6.45 -6.26 5.71
N ARG A 179 5.90 -6.65 6.86
CA ARG A 179 6.60 -6.53 8.14
C ARG A 179 7.82 -7.45 8.15
N SER A 180 8.99 -6.85 8.29
CA SER A 180 10.27 -7.52 8.22
C SER A 180 11.21 -7.03 9.33
N GLU A 181 12.13 -7.89 9.76
CA GLU A 181 13.14 -7.60 10.76
C GLU A 181 14.53 -7.92 10.19
N ILE A 182 15.53 -7.08 10.46
CA ILE A 182 16.91 -7.36 10.03
C ILE A 182 17.52 -8.37 11.01
N GLY A 183 17.89 -9.54 10.48
CA GLY A 183 18.71 -10.54 11.17
C GLY A 183 20.20 -10.26 11.00
N ASP A 184 21.04 -11.26 11.26
CA ASP A 184 22.50 -11.10 11.18
C ASP A 184 22.99 -10.87 9.73
N GLU A 185 22.49 -11.66 8.77
CA GLU A 185 22.88 -11.61 7.34
C GLU A 185 21.67 -11.70 6.39
N THR A 186 20.46 -11.61 6.92
CA THR A 186 19.20 -11.84 6.19
C THR A 186 18.09 -10.96 6.73
N VAL A 187 17.12 -10.63 5.91
CA VAL A 187 15.85 -10.06 6.37
C VAL A 187 14.91 -11.21 6.74
N VAL A 188 14.33 -11.15 7.93
CA VAL A 188 13.40 -12.15 8.46
C VAL A 188 11.99 -11.61 8.34
N VAL A 189 11.10 -12.38 7.69
CA VAL A 189 9.68 -12.05 7.54
C VAL A 189 8.88 -13.14 8.22
N GLU A 190 8.00 -12.78 9.16
CA GLU A 190 7.07 -13.72 9.78
C GLU A 190 5.67 -13.52 9.19
N LYS A 191 5.11 -14.56 8.58
CA LYS A 191 3.76 -14.58 8.00
C LYS A 191 3.09 -15.93 8.23
N LEU A 192 1.81 -15.93 8.65
CA LEU A 192 1.05 -17.11 9.08
C LEU A 192 1.73 -18.01 10.13
N GLY A 193 2.65 -17.46 10.94
CA GLY A 193 3.45 -18.25 11.89
C GLY A 193 4.55 -19.09 11.23
N GLU A 194 4.80 -18.85 9.93
CA GLU A 194 5.98 -19.30 9.21
C GLU A 194 7.00 -18.17 9.13
N THR A 195 8.26 -18.52 9.29
CA THR A 195 9.38 -17.58 9.22
C THR A 195 10.09 -17.78 7.89
N TYR A 196 10.19 -16.70 7.12
CA TYR A 196 10.90 -16.63 5.86
C TYR A 196 12.21 -15.87 6.07
N GLN A 197 13.31 -16.37 5.51
CA GLN A 197 14.60 -15.67 5.51
C GLN A 197 14.93 -15.27 4.09
N LEU A 198 15.17 -13.98 3.91
CA LEU A 198 15.45 -13.34 2.63
C LEU A 198 16.87 -12.79 2.63
N SER A 199 17.58 -13.02 1.53
CA SER A 199 18.78 -12.28 1.15
C SER A 199 18.39 -11.17 0.17
N THR A 200 19.31 -10.26 -0.10
CA THR A 200 19.28 -9.27 -1.19
C THR A 200 18.88 -9.82 -2.55
N ASP A 201 19.15 -11.10 -2.84
CA ASP A 201 18.99 -11.68 -4.18
C ASP A 201 18.02 -12.87 -4.22
N GLU A 202 17.69 -13.51 -3.09
CA GLU A 202 16.78 -14.66 -3.07
C GLU A 202 16.13 -14.94 -1.70
N VAL A 203 15.03 -15.70 -1.71
CA VAL A 203 14.45 -16.28 -0.49
C VAL A 203 15.22 -17.54 -0.10
N LEU A 204 16.01 -17.45 0.97
CA LEU A 204 16.87 -18.53 1.46
C LEU A 204 16.08 -19.63 2.17
N GLU A 205 15.14 -19.26 3.03
CA GLU A 205 14.32 -20.22 3.80
C GLU A 205 12.84 -19.82 3.83
N GLY A 206 11.96 -20.83 3.83
CA GLY A 206 10.50 -20.69 3.82
C GLY A 206 9.87 -21.30 2.57
N ASP A 207 9.11 -22.40 2.74
CA ASP A 207 8.38 -23.11 1.66
C ASP A 207 6.86 -22.84 1.73
N GLY A 208 6.45 -21.82 2.48
CA GLY A 208 5.06 -21.48 2.66
C GLY A 208 4.45 -20.76 1.44
N PRO A 209 3.13 -20.53 1.44
CA PRO A 209 2.39 -20.00 0.29
C PRO A 209 2.80 -18.59 -0.14
N TYR A 210 3.57 -17.89 0.70
CA TYR A 210 4.08 -16.55 0.39
C TYR A 210 5.46 -16.54 -0.24
N ARG A 211 6.10 -17.71 -0.40
CA ARG A 211 7.44 -17.80 -0.99
C ARG A 211 7.49 -17.14 -2.37
N ASP A 212 6.58 -17.51 -3.28
CA ASP A 212 6.58 -17.00 -4.66
C ASP A 212 6.47 -15.46 -4.70
N ARG A 213 5.65 -14.88 -3.81
CA ARG A 213 5.46 -13.43 -3.72
C ARG A 213 6.63 -12.72 -3.05
N LEU A 214 7.25 -13.34 -2.06
CA LEU A 214 8.47 -12.83 -1.41
C LEU A 214 9.67 -12.89 -2.36
N GLU A 215 9.81 -13.94 -3.16
CA GLU A 215 10.81 -14.04 -4.23
C GLU A 215 10.63 -12.89 -5.23
N GLN A 216 9.39 -12.62 -5.65
CA GLN A 216 9.08 -11.49 -6.52
C GLN A 216 9.51 -10.13 -5.94
N LEU A 217 9.26 -9.89 -4.65
CA LEU A 217 9.67 -8.64 -4.00
C LEU A 217 11.19 -8.52 -3.85
N VAL A 218 11.90 -9.63 -3.60
CA VAL A 218 13.36 -9.61 -3.50
C VAL A 218 14.01 -9.34 -4.86
N ASP A 219 13.54 -9.99 -5.93
CA ASP A 219 14.03 -9.75 -7.30
C ASP A 219 13.84 -8.29 -7.75
N GLU A 220 12.89 -7.56 -7.17
CA GLU A 220 12.57 -6.17 -7.50
C GLU A 220 13.19 -5.14 -6.53
N ALA A 221 13.71 -5.58 -5.38
CA ALA A 221 14.30 -4.69 -4.41
C ALA A 221 15.51 -3.94 -5.02
N PRO A 222 15.58 -2.61 -4.88
CA PRO A 222 16.75 -1.85 -5.31
C PRO A 222 17.89 -2.13 -4.33
N VAL A 223 18.77 -3.07 -4.69
CA VAL A 223 20.06 -3.34 -4.06
C VAL A 223 21.21 -2.70 -4.84
#